data_AF-Q2GPH4-F1
#
_entry.id   AF-Q2GPH4-F1
#
_cell.length_a   1.000
_cell.length_b   1.000
_cell.length_c   1.000
_cell.angle_alpha   90.00
_cell.angle_beta   90.00
_cell.angle_gamma   90.00
#
_symmetry.space_group_name_H-M   'P 1'
#
loop_
_entity.id
_entity.type
_entity.pdbx_description
1 polymer ?
#
loop_
_entity_poly.entity_id
_entity_poly.type
_entity_poly.pdbx_seq_one_letter_code
_entity_poly.pdbx_strand_id
1 'polypeptide(L)'
;MHVQSLLLACVAPALALCGPPKPLPPCDTKYRPCRCPAGATFKNLTSYGVIGAPATEVRNIMGKFLNIEFQGGLIPASTTGQEGVPGASRTFNFSAPAGGFYQITEVLVKYKEYPDGSFVNMNQQDPKTPVVAIPGGGTYMGQWSEIVGEQTLIANETVVAWRNWRCETGETFPAAHSHEEGIRNASAVIAAAGKHTGVDIAPFTIWYEERQD
;
A
#
# COMPACT_ATOMS: atom_id res chain seq x y z
N MET A 1 15.54 -51.95 -53.31
CA MET A 1 15.05 -50.58 -53.56
C MET A 1 13.61 -50.49 -53.06
N HIS A 2 13.39 -50.00 -51.84
CA HIS A 2 12.06 -49.61 -51.34
C HIS A 2 12.23 -48.30 -50.57
N VAL A 3 11.52 -47.28 -51.04
CA VAL A 3 11.64 -45.87 -50.66
C VAL A 3 10.84 -45.62 -49.38
N GLN A 4 11.48 -45.00 -48.40
CA GLN A 4 10.85 -44.47 -47.18
C GLN A 4 9.97 -43.27 -47.53
N SER A 5 8.67 -43.34 -47.23
CA SER A 5 7.77 -42.19 -47.22
C SER A 5 7.80 -41.53 -45.84
N LEU A 6 8.43 -40.35 -45.76
CA LEU A 6 8.27 -39.42 -44.65
C LEU A 6 6.82 -38.88 -44.67
N LEU A 7 6.03 -39.21 -43.65
CA LEU A 7 4.80 -38.49 -43.33
C LEU A 7 5.19 -37.22 -42.55
N LEU A 8 5.14 -36.08 -43.25
CA LEU A 8 5.10 -34.76 -42.63
C LEU A 8 3.79 -34.65 -41.84
N ALA A 9 3.87 -34.75 -40.51
CA ALA A 9 2.76 -34.33 -39.66
C ALA A 9 2.73 -32.80 -39.63
N CYS A 10 1.67 -32.21 -40.18
CA CYS A 10 1.36 -30.79 -39.99
C CYS A 10 1.18 -30.51 -38.49
N VAL A 11 2.12 -29.78 -37.91
CA VAL A 11 1.92 -29.11 -36.62
C VAL A 11 0.99 -27.92 -36.87
N ALA A 12 -0.30 -28.11 -36.62
CA ALA A 12 -1.23 -26.99 -36.57
C ALA A 12 -0.87 -26.12 -35.35
N PRO A 13 -0.68 -24.79 -35.50
CA PRO A 13 -0.61 -23.93 -34.34
C PRO A 13 -2.01 -23.87 -33.73
N ALA A 14 -2.14 -24.41 -32.52
CA ALA A 14 -3.25 -24.08 -31.66
C ALA A 14 -3.19 -22.58 -31.37
N LEU A 15 -3.86 -21.77 -32.20
CA LEU A 15 -4.25 -20.41 -31.86
C LEU A 15 -5.18 -20.53 -30.65
N ALA A 16 -4.58 -20.53 -29.47
CA ALA A 16 -5.29 -20.33 -28.23
C ALA A 16 -6.17 -19.08 -28.40
N LEU A 17 -7.47 -19.30 -28.24
CA LEU A 17 -8.51 -18.30 -28.15
C LEU A 17 -8.23 -17.37 -26.96
N CYS A 18 -7.27 -16.45 -27.09
CA CYS A 18 -7.23 -15.26 -26.25
C CYS A 18 -8.34 -14.34 -26.76
N GLY A 19 -9.54 -14.49 -26.18
CA GLY A 19 -10.56 -13.45 -26.29
C GLY A 19 -9.98 -12.09 -25.88
N PRO A 20 -10.60 -10.98 -26.30
CA PRO A 20 -10.10 -9.65 -25.96
C PRO A 20 -9.91 -9.53 -24.44
N PRO A 21 -8.82 -8.89 -23.96
CA PRO A 21 -8.59 -8.71 -22.53
C PRO A 21 -9.84 -8.14 -21.88
N LYS A 22 -10.31 -8.79 -20.80
CA LYS A 22 -11.43 -8.23 -20.03
C LYS A 22 -10.98 -6.89 -19.43
N PRO A 23 -11.80 -5.83 -19.50
CA PRO A 23 -11.44 -4.54 -18.92
C PRO A 23 -11.26 -4.68 -17.41
N LEU A 24 -10.23 -4.01 -16.87
CA LEU A 24 -9.96 -3.98 -15.43
C LEU A 24 -11.14 -3.34 -14.67
N PRO A 25 -11.48 -3.84 -13.46
CA PRO A 25 -12.52 -3.23 -12.63
C PRO A 25 -12.09 -1.84 -12.15
N PRO A 26 -13.01 -0.93 -11.82
CA PRO A 26 -12.66 0.34 -11.18
C PRO A 26 -11.85 0.12 -9.89
N CYS A 27 -10.93 1.05 -9.60
CA CYS A 27 -10.19 1.03 -8.35
C CYS A 27 -11.09 1.22 -7.14
N ASP A 28 -10.90 0.38 -6.14
CA ASP A 28 -11.66 0.31 -4.90
C ASP A 28 -10.78 -0.23 -3.77
N THR A 29 -11.40 -0.58 -2.65
CA THR A 29 -10.72 -1.14 -1.47
C THR A 29 -10.22 -2.58 -1.68
N LYS A 30 -10.21 -3.14 -2.90
CA LYS A 30 -9.63 -4.45 -3.16
C LYS A 30 -8.24 -4.26 -3.77
N TYR A 31 -7.25 -4.85 -3.12
CA TYR A 31 -5.87 -4.83 -3.62
C TYR A 31 -5.73 -5.72 -4.86
N ARG A 32 -5.68 -5.10 -6.05
CA ARG A 32 -5.55 -5.74 -7.37
C ARG A 32 -5.27 -4.69 -8.45
N PRO A 33 -4.79 -5.09 -9.65
CA PRO A 33 -4.85 -4.23 -10.83
C PRO A 33 -6.28 -3.70 -11.07
N CYS A 34 -6.40 -2.40 -11.32
CA CYS A 34 -7.67 -1.73 -11.48
C CYS A 34 -7.59 -0.55 -12.45
N ARG A 35 -8.75 -0.11 -12.94
CA ARG A 35 -8.90 1.00 -13.87
C ARG A 35 -9.09 2.30 -13.11
N CYS A 36 -8.16 3.23 -13.32
CA CYS A 36 -8.23 4.58 -12.79
C CYS A 36 -9.23 5.47 -13.56
N PRO A 37 -9.65 6.61 -12.97
CA PRO A 37 -10.34 7.66 -13.69
C PRO A 37 -9.56 8.11 -14.92
N ALA A 38 -10.28 8.65 -15.92
CA ALA A 38 -9.67 9.09 -17.18
C ALA A 38 -8.56 10.12 -16.90
N GLY A 39 -7.40 9.88 -17.52
CA GLY A 39 -6.23 10.74 -17.38
C GLY A 39 -5.27 10.37 -16.25
N ALA A 40 -5.58 9.39 -15.39
CA ALA A 40 -4.67 8.89 -14.34
C ALA A 40 -4.14 7.48 -14.66
N THR A 41 -2.96 7.17 -14.12
CA THR A 41 -2.32 5.86 -14.22
C THR A 41 -2.48 5.10 -12.90
N PHE A 42 -2.72 3.80 -13.00
CA PHE A 42 -2.68 2.91 -11.85
C PHE A 42 -1.25 2.65 -11.43
N LYS A 43 -0.97 2.86 -10.15
CA LYS A 43 0.29 2.45 -9.54
C LYS A 43 0.01 1.70 -8.25
N ASN A 44 0.80 0.68 -7.98
CA ASN A 44 0.86 0.09 -6.66
C ASN A 44 2.28 -0.24 -6.25
N LEU A 45 2.46 -0.24 -4.93
CA LEU A 45 3.69 -0.63 -4.29
C LEU A 45 3.36 -1.47 -3.06
N THR A 46 4.32 -2.27 -2.64
CA THR A 46 4.28 -2.88 -1.31
C THR A 46 5.66 -2.76 -0.69
N SER A 47 5.71 -2.14 0.48
CA SER A 47 6.91 -2.10 1.30
C SER A 47 6.84 -3.24 2.31
N TYR A 48 7.92 -3.99 2.39
CA TYR A 48 8.08 -5.09 3.34
C TYR A 48 9.16 -4.75 4.35
N GLY A 49 9.11 -5.39 5.52
CA GLY A 49 10.19 -5.39 6.50
C GLY A 49 9.90 -6.40 7.61
N VAL A 50 10.91 -6.66 8.44
CA VAL A 50 10.71 -7.36 9.71
C VAL A 50 11.10 -6.43 10.83
N ILE A 51 10.23 -6.32 11.83
CA ILE A 51 10.49 -5.60 13.07
C ILE A 51 10.77 -6.63 14.15
N GLY A 52 11.90 -6.49 14.84
CA GLY A 52 12.37 -7.32 15.95
C GLY A 52 11.58 -7.13 17.24
N ALA A 53 10.25 -7.23 17.17
CA ALA A 53 9.37 -7.29 18.33
C ALA A 53 8.13 -8.15 18.06
N PRO A 54 7.43 -8.62 19.12
CA PRO A 54 6.14 -9.30 18.98
C PRO A 54 5.08 -8.44 18.28
N ALA A 55 4.17 -9.07 17.55
CA ALA A 55 3.16 -8.37 16.74
C ALA A 55 2.28 -7.42 17.55
N THR A 56 2.01 -7.73 18.81
CA THR A 56 1.31 -6.83 19.74
C THR A 56 2.01 -5.48 19.89
N GLU A 57 3.34 -5.45 19.99
CA GLU A 57 4.10 -4.21 20.13
C GLU A 57 4.14 -3.44 18.82
N VAL A 58 4.30 -4.13 17.69
CA VAL A 58 4.24 -3.52 16.36
C VAL A 58 2.86 -2.92 16.09
N ARG A 59 1.78 -3.62 16.44
CA ARG A 59 0.40 -3.15 16.33
C ARG A 59 0.15 -1.89 17.17
N ASN A 60 0.71 -1.81 18.37
CA ASN A 60 0.55 -0.64 19.25
C ASN A 60 1.13 0.65 18.63
N ILE A 61 1.98 0.51 17.61
CA ILE A 61 2.57 1.62 16.86
C ILE A 61 1.92 1.73 15.47
N MET A 62 2.05 0.71 14.63
CA MET A 62 1.64 0.73 13.21
C MET A 62 0.18 0.35 12.97
N GLY A 63 -0.48 -0.26 13.96
CA GLY A 63 -1.90 -0.60 13.89
C GLY A 63 -2.81 0.61 14.10
N LYS A 64 -2.31 1.69 14.69
CA LYS A 64 -3.05 2.93 14.92
C LYS A 64 -3.34 3.64 13.61
N PHE A 65 -4.63 3.90 13.35
CA PHE A 65 -5.08 4.68 12.23
C PHE A 65 -5.09 6.18 12.58
N LEU A 66 -5.57 6.59 13.74
CA LEU A 66 -5.71 8.03 14.05
C LEU A 66 -4.39 8.67 14.47
N ASN A 67 -3.43 7.89 14.95
CA ASN A 67 -2.06 8.36 15.22
C ASN A 67 -1.05 7.58 14.36
N ILE A 68 -0.37 8.30 13.48
CA ILE A 68 0.68 7.76 12.60
C ILE A 68 2.00 8.52 12.73
N GLU A 69 2.34 8.95 13.94
CA GLU A 69 3.62 9.62 14.21
C GLU A 69 4.83 8.75 13.81
N PHE A 70 4.67 7.42 13.72
CA PHE A 70 5.73 6.54 13.20
C PHE A 70 6.11 6.88 11.74
N GLN A 71 5.22 7.49 10.96
CA GLN A 71 5.48 7.93 9.59
C GLN A 71 6.19 9.30 9.57
N GLY A 72 7.32 9.41 10.28
CA GLY A 72 8.16 10.62 10.28
C GLY A 72 7.58 11.79 11.06
N GLY A 73 6.82 11.54 12.13
CA GLY A 73 6.18 12.56 12.94
C GLY A 73 4.94 13.19 12.29
N LEU A 74 4.33 12.50 11.31
CA LEU A 74 3.14 12.99 10.63
C LEU A 74 1.95 13.02 11.60
N ILE A 75 1.44 14.22 11.86
CA ILE A 75 0.30 14.46 12.77
C ILE A 75 -0.90 14.95 11.94
N PRO A 76 -2.07 14.30 12.03
CA PRO A 76 -3.28 14.79 11.39
C PRO A 76 -3.69 16.18 11.90
N ALA A 77 -4.15 17.04 11.00
CA ALA A 77 -4.74 18.33 11.34
C ALA A 77 -6.09 18.18 12.05
N SER A 78 -6.83 17.11 11.76
CA SER A 78 -8.05 16.74 12.47
C SER A 78 -8.31 15.23 12.37
N THR A 79 -9.05 14.71 13.35
CA THR A 79 -9.52 13.32 13.37
C THR A 79 -10.99 13.26 13.75
N THR A 80 -11.69 12.22 13.30
CA THR A 80 -13.06 11.91 13.74
C THR A 80 -13.22 10.41 13.97
N GLY A 81 -14.20 10.04 14.80
CA GLY A 81 -14.46 8.64 15.15
C GLY A 81 -13.55 8.09 16.24
N GLN A 82 -13.42 6.78 16.30
CA GLN A 82 -12.64 6.07 17.31
C GLN A 82 -11.53 5.24 16.66
N GLU A 83 -10.39 5.13 17.33
CA GLU A 83 -9.26 4.31 16.88
C GLU A 83 -9.70 2.85 16.65
N GLY A 84 -9.26 2.25 15.55
CA GLY A 84 -9.61 0.87 15.18
C GLY A 84 -11.08 0.65 14.78
N VAL A 85 -11.90 1.69 14.65
CA VAL A 85 -13.32 1.56 14.23
C VAL A 85 -13.50 2.02 12.78
N PRO A 86 -13.93 1.15 11.85
CA PRO A 86 -14.23 1.56 10.48
C PRO A 86 -15.19 2.75 10.41
N GLY A 87 -14.88 3.72 9.55
CA GLY A 87 -15.54 5.02 9.48
C GLY A 87 -14.83 6.14 10.23
N ALA A 88 -13.87 5.83 11.11
CA ALA A 88 -12.95 6.84 11.64
C ALA A 88 -12.17 7.51 10.50
N SER A 89 -11.87 8.80 10.64
CA SER A 89 -11.15 9.57 9.62
C SER A 89 -10.04 10.43 10.20
N ARG A 90 -9.06 10.74 9.35
CA ARG A 90 -7.94 11.65 9.65
C ARG A 90 -7.70 12.56 8.46
N THR A 91 -7.47 13.84 8.71
CA THR A 91 -7.21 14.85 7.68
C THR A 91 -5.82 15.42 7.85
N PHE A 92 -5.06 15.48 6.76
CA PHE A 92 -3.73 16.10 6.73
C PHE A 92 -3.77 17.39 5.92
N ASN A 93 -3.00 18.38 6.37
CA ASN A 93 -2.71 19.59 5.61
C ASN A 93 -1.30 19.50 5.06
N PHE A 94 -1.16 19.39 3.75
CA PHE A 94 0.13 19.35 3.07
C PHE A 94 0.38 20.65 2.33
N SER A 95 1.65 20.95 2.07
CA SER A 95 2.09 22.09 1.27
C SER A 95 3.02 21.62 0.15
N ALA A 96 2.77 22.06 -1.08
CA ALA A 96 3.69 21.85 -2.19
C ALA A 96 4.45 23.15 -2.51
N PRO A 97 5.78 23.11 -2.77
CA PRO A 97 6.62 24.29 -3.03
C PRO A 97 6.11 25.26 -4.11
N ALA A 98 5.25 24.78 -5.03
CA ALA A 98 4.64 25.58 -6.09
C ALA A 98 3.11 25.43 -6.19
N GLY A 99 2.47 24.61 -5.33
CA GLY A 99 1.07 24.17 -5.47
C GLY A 99 0.11 24.65 -4.39
N GLY A 100 0.57 25.45 -3.44
CA GLY A 100 -0.24 25.88 -2.31
C GLY A 100 -0.47 24.78 -1.29
N PHE A 101 -1.50 24.97 -0.45
CA PHE A 101 -1.93 24.00 0.56
C PHE A 101 -3.03 23.11 -0.01
N TYR A 102 -2.98 21.83 0.33
CA TYR A 102 -4.05 20.90 0.03
C TYR A 102 -4.30 19.96 1.19
N GLN A 103 -5.53 19.42 1.21
CA GLN A 103 -5.97 18.52 2.26
C GLN A 103 -6.19 17.13 1.69
N ILE A 104 -5.75 16.12 2.45
CA ILE A 104 -6.08 14.74 2.18
C ILE A 104 -6.83 14.22 3.41
N THR A 105 -8.05 13.76 3.20
CA THR A 105 -8.80 13.01 4.23
C THR A 105 -8.71 11.54 3.91
N GLU A 106 -8.34 10.73 4.89
CA GLU A 106 -8.36 9.28 4.81
C GLU A 106 -9.42 8.73 5.77
N VAL A 107 -10.03 7.61 5.39
CA VAL A 107 -11.08 6.93 6.16
C VAL A 107 -10.67 5.47 6.36
N LEU A 108 -10.73 5.01 7.61
CA LEU A 108 -10.52 3.61 7.97
C LEU A 108 -11.68 2.77 7.43
N VAL A 109 -11.39 1.78 6.59
CA VAL A 109 -12.41 0.90 6.00
C VAL A 109 -12.41 -0.48 6.63
N LYS A 110 -11.29 -0.91 7.20
CA LYS A 110 -11.14 -2.20 7.84
C LYS A 110 -10.08 -2.12 8.93
N TYR A 111 -10.42 -2.66 10.09
CA TYR A 111 -9.47 -2.94 11.15
C TYR A 111 -9.76 -4.33 11.70
N LYS A 112 -8.70 -5.12 11.91
CA LYS A 112 -8.81 -6.44 12.50
C LYS A 112 -7.56 -6.76 13.28
N GLU A 113 -7.74 -7.22 14.51
CA GLU A 113 -6.69 -7.78 15.35
C GLU A 113 -6.89 -9.30 15.47
N TYR A 114 -5.80 -10.01 15.67
CA TYR A 114 -5.78 -11.45 15.88
C TYR A 114 -5.22 -11.79 17.28
N PRO A 115 -5.53 -12.98 17.84
CA PRO A 115 -5.12 -13.34 19.20
C PRO A 115 -3.60 -13.36 19.44
N ASP A 116 -2.79 -13.54 18.40
CA ASP A 116 -1.33 -13.53 18.42
C ASP A 116 -0.73 -12.12 18.35
N GLY A 117 -1.57 -11.09 18.27
CA GLY A 117 -1.17 -9.70 18.10
C GLY A 117 -1.05 -9.25 16.64
N SER A 118 -1.16 -10.17 15.68
CA SER A 118 -1.21 -9.83 14.25
C SER A 118 -2.37 -8.87 13.98
N PHE A 119 -2.25 -8.05 12.93
CA PHE A 119 -3.26 -7.04 12.62
C PHE A 119 -3.35 -6.71 11.13
N VAL A 120 -4.50 -6.18 10.75
CA VAL A 120 -4.76 -5.58 9.45
C VAL A 120 -5.43 -4.23 9.66
N ASN A 121 -4.85 -3.18 9.10
CA ASN A 121 -5.42 -1.84 9.04
C ASN A 121 -5.50 -1.41 7.58
N MET A 122 -6.70 -1.09 7.09
CA MET A 122 -6.90 -0.63 5.72
C MET A 122 -7.68 0.68 5.70
N ASN A 123 -7.18 1.64 4.94
CA ASN A 123 -7.82 2.93 4.71
C ASN A 123 -7.95 3.26 3.22
N GLN A 124 -8.77 4.26 2.94
CA GLN A 124 -8.91 4.87 1.63
C GLN A 124 -8.96 6.39 1.75
N GLN A 125 -8.66 7.10 0.67
CA GLN A 125 -8.97 8.52 0.58
C GLN A 125 -10.50 8.74 0.61
N ASP A 126 -10.97 9.77 1.33
CA ASP A 126 -12.36 10.20 1.28
C ASP A 126 -12.69 10.62 -0.16
N PRO A 127 -13.71 10.03 -0.81
CA PRO A 127 -14.09 10.35 -2.19
C PRO A 127 -14.53 11.81 -2.39
N LYS A 128 -14.83 12.55 -1.32
CA LYS A 128 -15.17 13.98 -1.35
C LYS A 128 -13.94 14.89 -1.30
N THR A 129 -12.75 14.34 -1.06
CA THR A 129 -11.52 15.12 -1.04
C THR A 129 -11.30 15.73 -2.43
N PRO A 130 -11.06 17.05 -2.55
CA PRO A 130 -10.78 17.67 -3.83
C PRO A 130 -9.57 17.03 -4.52
N VAL A 131 -9.63 16.96 -5.85
CA VAL A 131 -8.49 16.54 -6.67
C VAL A 131 -7.37 17.57 -6.50
N VAL A 132 -6.19 17.09 -6.11
CA VAL A 132 -5.02 17.94 -5.86
C VAL A 132 -4.08 17.84 -7.05
N ALA A 133 -3.85 18.96 -7.72
CA ALA A 133 -2.76 19.11 -8.68
C ALA A 133 -1.53 19.63 -7.94
N ILE A 134 -0.44 18.84 -7.95
CA ILE A 134 0.88 19.23 -7.46
C ILE A 134 1.68 19.72 -8.67
N PRO A 135 2.02 21.03 -8.75
CA PRO A 135 2.79 21.55 -9.88
C PRO A 135 4.14 20.85 -10.00
N GLY A 136 4.38 20.24 -11.16
CA GLY A 136 5.57 19.42 -11.43
C GLY A 136 5.52 17.98 -10.87
N GLY A 137 4.54 17.64 -10.02
CA GLY A 137 4.37 16.31 -9.41
C GLY A 137 3.19 15.51 -9.96
N GLY A 138 2.19 16.18 -10.52
CA GLY A 138 1.03 15.56 -11.16
C GLY A 138 -0.26 15.72 -10.36
N THR A 139 -1.17 14.76 -10.38
CA THR A 139 -2.54 14.91 -9.85
C THR A 139 -3.00 13.66 -9.14
N TYR A 140 -3.52 13.83 -7.93
CA TYR A 140 -3.98 12.73 -7.09
C TYR A 140 -5.47 12.47 -7.28
N MET A 141 -5.84 11.24 -7.68
CA MET A 141 -7.23 10.86 -8.03
C MET A 141 -7.76 9.66 -7.24
N GLY A 142 -7.07 9.25 -6.18
CA GLY A 142 -7.52 8.18 -5.28
C GLY A 142 -6.35 7.42 -4.66
N GLN A 143 -6.50 7.09 -3.38
CA GLN A 143 -5.58 6.23 -2.63
C GLN A 143 -6.34 5.16 -1.88
N TRP A 144 -5.70 4.00 -1.79
CA TRP A 144 -6.01 2.97 -0.81
C TRP A 144 -4.71 2.42 -0.23
N SER A 145 -4.73 2.11 1.05
CA SER A 145 -3.57 1.61 1.78
C SER A 145 -3.97 0.49 2.72
N GLU A 146 -3.13 -0.53 2.83
CA GLU A 146 -3.29 -1.64 3.80
C GLU A 146 -1.96 -1.91 4.50
N ILE A 147 -1.94 -1.85 5.83
CA ILE A 147 -0.83 -2.33 6.66
C ILE A 147 -1.25 -3.67 7.24
N VAL A 148 -0.42 -4.69 7.02
CA VAL A 148 -0.55 -6.01 7.60
C VAL A 148 0.69 -6.26 8.45
N GLY A 149 0.49 -6.56 9.73
CA GLY A 149 1.54 -7.09 10.61
C GLY A 149 1.21 -8.53 10.95
N GLU A 150 2.09 -9.46 10.58
CA GLU A 150 1.93 -10.89 10.88
C GLU A 150 3.02 -11.36 11.83
N GLN A 151 2.60 -11.94 12.95
CA GLN A 151 3.48 -12.62 13.89
C GLN A 151 4.19 -13.77 13.17
N THR A 152 5.53 -13.79 13.27
CA THR A 152 6.30 -14.90 12.70
C THR A 152 6.35 -16.09 13.64
N LEU A 153 6.95 -17.20 13.17
CA LEU A 153 7.29 -18.34 14.03
C LEU A 153 8.29 -17.97 15.14
N ILE A 154 9.04 -16.87 14.99
CA ILE A 154 9.92 -16.32 16.01
C ILE A 154 9.12 -15.31 16.83
N ALA A 155 8.91 -15.60 18.12
CA ALA A 155 8.01 -14.83 18.97
C ALA A 155 8.30 -13.31 19.03
N ASN A 156 9.57 -12.93 18.87
CA ASN A 156 10.03 -11.55 18.93
C ASN A 156 10.23 -10.93 17.53
N GLU A 157 9.57 -11.45 16.49
CA GLU A 157 9.66 -10.90 15.15
C GLU A 157 8.27 -10.81 14.50
N THR A 158 8.02 -9.72 13.78
CA THR A 158 6.80 -9.45 13.03
C THR A 158 7.15 -9.08 11.60
N VAL A 159 6.57 -9.77 10.61
CA VAL A 159 6.62 -9.31 9.21
C VAL A 159 5.60 -8.21 9.03
N VAL A 160 6.03 -7.09 8.43
CA VAL A 160 5.15 -6.00 8.02
C VAL A 160 5.06 -5.96 6.50
N ALA A 161 3.85 -5.87 5.98
CA ALA A 161 3.57 -5.54 4.58
C ALA A 161 2.68 -4.30 4.53
N TRP A 162 3.19 -3.23 3.93
CA TRP A 162 2.46 -1.98 3.73
C TRP A 162 2.19 -1.75 2.23
N ARG A 163 0.96 -2.06 1.82
CA ARG A 163 0.46 -1.94 0.46
C ARG A 163 -0.12 -0.56 0.24
N ASN A 164 0.18 0.03 -0.90
CA ASN A 164 -0.47 1.24 -1.38
C ASN A 164 -0.81 1.05 -2.85
N TRP A 165 -2.03 1.39 -3.23
CA TRP A 165 -2.42 1.49 -4.63
C TRP A 165 -3.19 2.78 -4.83
N ARG A 166 -2.97 3.39 -5.99
CA ARG A 166 -3.39 4.76 -6.24
C ARG A 166 -3.62 5.02 -7.71
N CYS A 167 -4.40 6.07 -7.93
CA CYS A 167 -4.61 6.67 -9.23
C CYS A 167 -4.00 8.06 -9.22
N GLU A 168 -2.96 8.26 -10.02
CA GLU A 168 -2.31 9.56 -10.12
C GLU A 168 -1.80 9.86 -11.53
N THR A 169 -1.59 11.14 -11.82
CA THR A 169 -0.66 11.57 -12.87
C THR A 169 0.67 11.90 -12.23
N GLY A 170 1.79 11.63 -12.91
CA GLY A 170 3.13 11.88 -12.36
C GLY A 170 3.43 11.03 -11.11
N GLU A 171 4.29 11.53 -10.22
CA GLU A 171 4.60 10.95 -8.90
C GLU A 171 4.31 12.02 -7.86
N THR A 172 3.15 11.96 -7.23
CA THR A 172 2.68 13.04 -6.34
C THR A 172 3.33 13.01 -4.96
N PHE A 173 3.72 11.82 -4.48
CA PHE A 173 4.37 11.61 -3.19
C PHE A 173 5.38 10.46 -3.27
N PRO A 174 6.57 10.58 -2.65
CA PRO A 174 7.55 9.51 -2.58
C PRO A 174 7.12 8.42 -1.58
N ALA A 175 6.01 7.72 -1.88
CA ALA A 175 5.34 6.83 -0.93
C ALA A 175 6.22 5.65 -0.51
N ALA A 176 7.05 5.09 -1.40
CA ALA A 176 7.99 4.03 -1.05
C ALA A 176 8.96 4.47 0.06
N HIS A 177 9.55 5.66 -0.11
CA HIS A 177 10.44 6.21 0.91
C HIS A 177 9.70 6.43 2.23
N SER A 178 8.48 6.99 2.17
CA SER A 178 7.65 7.20 3.36
C SER A 178 7.29 5.89 4.09
N HIS A 179 6.97 4.84 3.34
CA HIS A 179 6.64 3.53 3.90
C HIS A 179 7.85 2.86 4.56
N GLU A 180 8.99 2.83 3.85
CA GLU A 180 10.23 2.25 4.37
C GLU A 180 10.70 2.98 5.63
N GLU A 181 10.66 4.31 5.64
CA GLU A 181 10.97 5.10 6.83
C GLU A 181 9.93 4.89 7.94
N GLY A 182 8.65 4.72 7.61
CA GLY A 182 7.63 4.39 8.61
C GLY A 182 7.90 3.06 9.31
N ILE A 183 8.26 2.01 8.56
CA ILE A 183 8.63 0.71 9.14
C ILE A 183 9.89 0.85 10.01
N ARG A 184 10.91 1.58 9.52
CA ARG A 184 12.17 1.82 10.24
C ARG A 184 11.94 2.58 11.55
N ASN A 185 11.13 3.63 11.51
CA ASN A 185 10.78 4.45 12.66
C ASN A 185 9.94 3.69 13.68
N ALA A 186 9.03 2.83 13.24
CA ALA A 186 8.29 1.96 14.16
C ALA A 186 9.24 1.06 14.96
N SER A 187 10.24 0.46 14.31
CA SER A 187 11.30 -0.28 15.01
C SER A 187 12.06 0.60 16.00
N ALA A 188 12.46 1.81 15.58
CA ALA A 188 13.18 2.75 16.44
C ALA A 188 12.38 3.17 17.69
N VAL A 189 11.07 3.40 17.55
CA VAL A 189 10.16 3.71 18.68
C VAL A 189 10.09 2.53 19.66
N ILE A 190 9.98 1.31 19.14
CA ILE A 190 9.93 0.08 19.95
C ILE A 190 11.28 -0.15 20.67
N ALA A 191 12.40 0.13 20.01
CA ALA A 191 13.74 0.05 20.59
C ALA A 191 13.93 1.08 21.71
N ALA A 192 13.50 2.34 21.49
CA ALA A 192 13.54 3.39 22.51
C ALA A 192 12.69 3.05 23.75
N ALA A 193 11.61 2.27 23.58
CA ALA A 193 10.79 1.76 24.66
C ALA A 193 11.37 0.51 25.37
N GLY A 194 12.54 0.00 24.94
CA GLY A 194 13.17 -1.20 25.51
C GLY A 194 12.46 -2.51 25.16
N LYS A 195 11.64 -2.52 24.10
CA LYS A 195 10.81 -3.68 23.70
C LYS A 195 11.30 -4.39 22.45
N HIS A 196 12.34 -3.87 21.82
CA HIS A 196 13.01 -4.50 20.68
C HIS A 196 13.90 -5.64 21.18
N THR A 197 13.50 -6.87 20.89
CA THR A 197 14.10 -8.10 21.45
C THR A 197 14.40 -9.16 20.39
N GLY A 198 14.10 -8.88 19.12
CA GLY A 198 14.38 -9.73 17.97
C GLY A 198 15.32 -9.05 16.97
N VAL A 199 15.27 -9.50 15.71
CA VAL A 199 16.11 -8.97 14.63
C VAL A 199 15.25 -8.22 13.61
N ASP A 200 15.78 -7.10 13.13
CA ASP A 200 15.17 -6.36 12.03
C ASP A 200 15.66 -6.90 10.67
N ILE A 201 14.76 -6.94 9.70
CA ILE A 201 15.12 -6.99 8.28
C ILE A 201 14.79 -5.62 7.70
N ALA A 202 15.81 -4.97 7.14
CA ALA A 202 15.70 -3.63 6.58
C ALA A 202 14.53 -3.56 5.58
N PRO A 203 13.71 -2.51 5.65
CA PRO A 203 12.55 -2.41 4.79
C PRO A 203 12.95 -2.16 3.33
N PHE A 204 12.17 -2.70 2.42
CA PHE A 204 12.34 -2.54 0.98
C PHE A 204 10.99 -2.50 0.27
N THR A 205 10.92 -1.79 -0.85
CA THR A 205 9.69 -1.65 -1.64
C THR A 205 9.79 -2.37 -2.98
N ILE A 206 8.74 -3.12 -3.30
CA ILE A 206 8.49 -3.60 -4.66
C ILE A 206 7.43 -2.74 -5.32
N TRP A 207 7.62 -2.47 -6.61
CA TRP A 207 6.71 -1.67 -7.43
C TRP A 207 6.01 -2.54 -8.46
N TYR A 208 4.76 -2.21 -8.73
CA TYR A 208 4.05 -2.63 -9.94
C TYR A 208 3.38 -1.40 -10.55
N GLU A 209 3.76 -1.11 -11.79
CA GLU A 209 3.14 -0.08 -12.60
C GLU A 209 2.60 -0.76 -13.85
N GLU A 210 1.27 -0.80 -13.99
CA GLU A 210 0.65 -1.17 -15.25
C GLU A 210 0.41 0.13 -16.02
N ARG A 211 1.39 0.49 -16.85
CA ARG A 211 1.24 1.61 -17.77
C ARG A 211 0.29 1.17 -18.89
N GLN A 212 -0.76 1.95 -19.12
CA GLN A 212 -1.73 1.72 -20.21
C GLN A 212 -1.25 2.35 -21.54
N ASP A 213 0.06 2.55 -21.71
CA ASP A 213 0.67 3.09 -22.93
C ASP A 213 1.02 2.00 -23.96
#